data_AF-A0A961RYF3-F1
#
_entry.id   AF-A0A961RYF3-F1
#
_cell.length_a   1.000
_cell.length_b   1.000
_cell.length_c   1.000
_cell.angle_alpha   90.00
_cell.angle_beta   90.00
_cell.angle_gamma   90.00
#
_symmetry.space_group_name_H-M   'P 1'
#
loop_
_entity.id
_entity.type
_entity.pdbx_description
1 polymer ?
#
loop_
_entity_poly.entity_id
_entity_poly.type
_entity_poly.pdbx_seq_one_letter_code
_entity_poly.pdbx_strand_id
1 'polypeptide(L)'
;MIRTGAQYRDSIRDGREVYINGERVKDVTTHPMFKPLVDIRARIYDMQHDAKTRSLMTYSEGGEDFSIGLKLPYTQADWWEKRRATDAVFHDIGGVVTRVGDETVGEMWSLFDGQDVLNEVDPQFSENIKNHIDKVIKHDPFHVSANTDPKGDRSKRPQDQDPDMLLHVVKETDKGIVVRGAKYETAAAYANQAFTKPTIANWGDEKLSDYAVGFICDLSSPGLKFISRTGFAGRAPAEDYPLANKFDEIDSLVVFDNVLIPWENVLFYRHTKA
;
A
#
# COMPACT_ATOMS: atom_id res chain seq x y z
N MET A 1 16.05 6.04 -8.48
CA MET A 1 16.72 4.72 -8.61
C MET A 1 15.67 3.62 -8.65
N ILE A 2 15.63 2.88 -9.76
CA ILE A 2 14.71 1.74 -9.93
C ILE A 2 15.19 0.54 -9.12
N ARG A 3 14.28 -0.08 -8.35
CA ARG A 3 14.64 -1.27 -7.54
C ARG A 3 14.82 -2.50 -8.42
N THR A 4 15.68 -3.40 -7.96
CA THR A 4 15.77 -4.79 -8.45
C THR A 4 14.88 -5.71 -7.62
N GLY A 5 14.58 -6.90 -8.13
CA GLY A 5 13.82 -7.91 -7.40
C GLY A 5 14.52 -8.34 -6.09
N ALA A 6 15.85 -8.38 -6.10
CA ALA A 6 16.65 -8.65 -4.89
C ALA A 6 16.47 -7.55 -3.84
N GLN A 7 16.61 -6.27 -4.23
CA GLN A 7 16.40 -5.13 -3.34
C GLN A 7 14.97 -5.09 -2.76
N TYR A 8 13.96 -5.45 -3.55
CA TYR A 8 12.59 -5.58 -3.04
C TYR A 8 12.48 -6.68 -1.97
N ARG A 9 13.00 -7.89 -2.22
CA ARG A 9 12.96 -8.97 -1.23
C ARG A 9 13.68 -8.58 0.06
N ASP A 10 14.85 -7.96 -0.05
CA ASP A 10 15.60 -7.51 1.12
C ASP A 10 14.83 -6.42 1.89
N SER A 11 14.13 -5.53 1.19
CA SER A 11 13.33 -4.47 1.82
C SER A 11 12.12 -4.95 2.62
N ILE A 12 11.71 -6.21 2.48
CA ILE A 12 10.60 -6.81 3.24
C ILE A 12 11.08 -7.89 4.23
N ARG A 13 12.40 -8.04 4.41
CA ARG A 13 13.04 -8.81 5.48
C ARG A 13 13.37 -7.91 6.68
N ASP A 14 12.36 -7.19 7.12
CA ASP A 14 12.45 -6.11 8.12
C ASP A 14 12.03 -6.54 9.54
N GLY A 15 11.65 -7.81 9.72
CA GLY A 15 11.18 -8.33 11.00
C GLY A 15 9.69 -8.10 11.28
N ARG A 16 8.91 -7.65 10.29
CA ARG A 16 7.44 -7.51 10.36
C ARG A 16 6.75 -8.71 11.00
N GLU A 17 5.73 -8.45 11.79
CA GLU A 17 4.99 -9.50 12.50
C GLU A 17 3.83 -10.02 11.65
N VAL A 18 4.10 -11.03 10.83
CA VAL A 18 3.10 -11.65 9.95
C VAL A 18 2.65 -13.00 10.50
N TYR A 19 1.35 -13.24 10.48
CA TYR A 19 0.70 -14.46 10.95
C TYR A 19 -0.16 -15.06 9.86
N ILE A 20 -0.06 -16.39 9.65
CA ILE A 20 -0.91 -17.14 8.72
C ILE A 20 -1.19 -18.52 9.31
N ASN A 21 -2.43 -19.01 9.19
CA ASN A 21 -2.87 -20.30 9.74
C ASN A 21 -2.53 -20.50 11.24
N GLY A 22 -2.52 -19.42 12.03
CA GLY A 22 -2.21 -19.47 13.46
C GLY A 22 -0.72 -19.45 13.81
N GLU A 23 0.17 -19.39 12.84
CA GLU A 23 1.63 -19.39 13.05
C GLU A 23 2.27 -18.07 12.61
N ARG A 24 3.35 -17.68 13.31
CA ARG A 24 4.18 -16.52 12.92
C ARG A 24 5.09 -16.90 11.76
N VAL A 25 5.02 -16.13 10.68
CA VAL A 25 5.90 -16.24 9.52
C VAL A 25 7.28 -15.68 9.88
N LYS A 26 8.33 -16.48 9.65
CA LYS A 26 9.72 -16.05 9.90
C LYS A 26 10.27 -15.15 8.80
N ASP A 27 9.92 -15.43 7.55
CA ASP A 27 10.37 -14.70 6.37
C ASP A 27 9.30 -14.79 5.28
N VAL A 28 8.66 -13.67 4.98
CA VAL A 28 7.60 -13.59 3.95
C VAL A 28 8.14 -13.88 2.55
N THR A 29 9.45 -13.69 2.30
CA THR A 29 10.05 -13.89 0.99
C THR A 29 10.21 -15.36 0.60
N THR A 30 10.19 -16.25 1.60
CA THR A 30 10.42 -17.69 1.43
C THR A 30 9.25 -18.54 1.89
N HIS A 31 8.30 -17.98 2.66
CA HIS A 31 7.11 -18.72 3.10
C HIS A 31 6.28 -19.23 1.91
N PRO A 32 5.94 -20.52 1.83
CA PRO A 32 5.34 -21.14 0.64
C PRO A 32 4.08 -20.46 0.11
N MET A 33 3.25 -19.92 1.01
CA MET A 33 2.01 -19.23 0.62
C MET A 33 2.23 -17.82 0.08
N PHE A 34 3.28 -17.11 0.50
CA PHE A 34 3.56 -15.73 0.07
C PHE A 34 4.54 -15.69 -1.10
N LYS A 35 5.47 -16.65 -1.15
CA LYS A 35 6.57 -16.71 -2.09
C LYS A 35 6.13 -16.51 -3.55
N PRO A 36 5.03 -17.10 -4.07
CA PRO A 36 4.64 -16.89 -5.46
C PRO A 36 4.42 -15.40 -5.81
N LEU A 37 3.79 -14.64 -4.92
CA LEU A 37 3.49 -13.22 -5.18
C LEU A 37 4.70 -12.33 -4.92
N VAL A 38 5.54 -12.68 -3.94
CA VAL A 38 6.84 -12.03 -3.76
C VAL A 38 7.71 -12.26 -4.99
N ASP A 39 7.68 -13.46 -5.59
CA ASP A 39 8.41 -13.78 -6.81
C ASP A 39 7.92 -12.97 -8.01
N ILE A 40 6.60 -12.88 -8.20
CA ILE A 40 6.01 -12.05 -9.25
C ILE A 40 6.38 -10.58 -9.06
N ARG A 41 6.27 -10.04 -7.84
CA ARG A 41 6.64 -8.64 -7.58
C ARG A 41 8.14 -8.41 -7.81
N ALA A 42 9.00 -9.34 -7.40
CA ALA A 42 10.43 -9.28 -7.70
C ALA A 42 10.69 -9.33 -9.22
N ARG A 43 9.96 -10.17 -9.97
CA ARG A 43 10.06 -10.24 -11.44
C ARG A 43 9.72 -8.91 -12.10
N ILE A 44 8.66 -8.22 -11.65
CA ILE A 44 8.27 -6.90 -12.16
C ILE A 44 9.41 -5.88 -11.99
N TYR A 45 10.11 -5.90 -10.84
CA TYR A 45 11.30 -5.07 -10.65
C TYR A 45 12.42 -5.43 -11.63
N ASP A 46 12.73 -6.71 -11.80
CA ASP A 46 13.79 -7.17 -12.71
C ASP A 46 13.48 -6.87 -14.19
N MET A 47 12.20 -6.87 -14.61
CA MET A 47 11.78 -6.46 -15.95
C MET A 47 12.16 -5.01 -16.29
N GLN A 48 12.37 -4.14 -15.29
CA GLN A 48 12.84 -2.77 -15.51
C GLN A 48 14.33 -2.72 -15.91
N HIS A 49 15.10 -3.77 -15.61
CA HIS A 49 16.53 -3.88 -15.92
C HIS A 49 16.80 -4.74 -17.16
N ASP A 50 15.86 -5.63 -17.51
CA ASP A 50 15.96 -6.51 -18.67
C ASP A 50 15.95 -5.74 -20.00
N ALA A 51 16.96 -5.98 -20.85
CA ALA A 51 17.11 -5.29 -22.14
C ALA A 51 15.88 -5.41 -23.07
N LYS A 52 15.10 -6.48 -22.94
CA LYS A 52 13.90 -6.74 -23.76
C LYS A 52 12.67 -5.93 -23.34
N THR A 53 12.59 -5.56 -22.06
CA THR A 53 11.39 -4.96 -21.46
C THR A 53 11.66 -3.56 -20.91
N ARG A 54 12.92 -3.18 -20.67
CA ARG A 54 13.31 -1.88 -20.09
C ARG A 54 12.65 -0.69 -20.81
N SER A 55 12.60 -0.69 -22.13
CA SER A 55 11.97 0.41 -22.90
C SER A 55 10.45 0.51 -22.72
N LEU A 56 9.79 -0.54 -22.26
CA LEU A 56 8.37 -0.56 -21.91
C LEU A 56 8.13 -0.26 -20.43
N MET A 57 9.09 -0.61 -19.58
CA MET A 57 8.95 -0.59 -18.12
C MET A 57 9.54 0.66 -17.47
N THR A 58 10.33 1.46 -18.20
CA THR A 58 11.06 2.63 -17.67
C THR A 58 10.90 3.87 -18.54
N TYR A 59 11.03 5.05 -17.92
CA TYR A 59 11.19 6.33 -18.62
C TYR A 59 12.39 7.09 -18.05
N SER A 60 13.00 7.95 -18.86
CA SER A 60 14.13 8.79 -18.44
C SER A 60 13.68 10.23 -18.23
N GLU A 61 14.09 10.83 -17.12
CA GLU A 61 13.87 12.25 -16.80
C GLU A 61 15.08 12.79 -16.03
N GLY A 62 15.59 13.96 -16.43
CA GLY A 62 16.75 14.57 -15.74
C GLY A 62 18.05 13.74 -15.77
N GLY A 63 18.17 12.77 -16.68
CA GLY A 63 19.32 11.87 -16.76
C GLY A 63 19.24 10.64 -15.85
N GLU A 64 18.12 10.44 -15.15
CA GLU A 64 17.82 9.25 -14.36
C GLU A 64 16.67 8.46 -14.98
N ASP A 65 16.66 7.15 -14.76
CA ASP A 65 15.57 6.27 -15.16
C ASP A 65 14.64 6.00 -13.97
N PHE A 66 13.33 5.97 -14.26
CA PHE A 66 12.25 5.71 -13.30
C PHE A 66 11.26 4.68 -13.86
N SER A 67 10.46 4.09 -12.99
CA SER A 67 9.43 3.12 -13.38
C SER A 67 8.29 3.78 -14.13
N ILE A 68 7.86 3.23 -15.27
CA ILE A 68 6.65 3.67 -16.00
C ILE A 68 5.41 3.57 -15.12
N GLY A 69 5.36 2.59 -14.22
CA GLY A 69 4.29 2.49 -13.23
C GLY A 69 4.14 3.79 -12.44
N LEU A 70 5.23 4.47 -12.09
CA LEU A 70 5.21 5.64 -11.21
C LEU A 70 5.16 6.98 -11.95
N LYS A 71 5.17 6.97 -13.28
CA LYS A 71 5.12 8.18 -14.11
C LYS A 71 3.77 8.89 -13.94
N LEU A 72 3.77 10.20 -13.66
CA LEU A 72 2.53 10.98 -13.66
C LEU A 72 1.98 11.11 -15.10
N PRO A 73 0.70 10.80 -15.34
CA PRO A 73 0.12 10.84 -16.68
C PRO A 73 -0.49 12.22 -17.00
N TYR A 74 0.19 13.01 -17.84
CA TYR A 74 -0.27 14.34 -18.26
C TYR A 74 -0.95 14.34 -19.63
N THR A 75 -0.74 13.28 -20.41
CA THR A 75 -1.23 13.15 -21.77
C THR A 75 -1.86 11.78 -21.99
N GLN A 76 -2.64 11.64 -23.08
CA GLN A 76 -3.15 10.33 -23.49
C GLN A 76 -2.03 9.33 -23.78
N ALA A 77 -0.87 9.81 -24.27
CA ALA A 77 0.28 8.94 -24.55
C ALA A 77 0.83 8.28 -23.28
N ASP A 78 0.87 9.00 -22.15
CA ASP A 78 1.34 8.46 -20.87
C ASP A 78 0.46 7.28 -20.40
N TRP A 79 -0.85 7.38 -20.59
CA TRP A 79 -1.78 6.28 -20.29
C TRP A 79 -1.53 5.06 -21.17
N TRP A 80 -1.23 5.27 -22.45
CA TRP A 80 -0.87 4.17 -23.34
C TRP A 80 0.47 3.53 -22.97
N GLU A 81 1.44 4.29 -22.47
CA GLU A 81 2.71 3.76 -21.96
C GLU A 81 2.48 2.88 -20.73
N LYS A 82 1.73 3.36 -19.73
CA LYS A 82 1.33 2.57 -18.56
C LYS A 82 0.62 1.28 -18.96
N ARG A 83 -0.35 1.36 -19.88
CA ARG A 83 -1.08 0.18 -20.38
C ARG A 83 -0.13 -0.84 -21.01
N ARG A 84 0.80 -0.41 -21.86
CA ARG A 84 1.79 -1.31 -22.49
C ARG A 84 2.72 -1.96 -21.45
N ALA A 85 3.12 -1.22 -20.42
CA ALA A 85 3.92 -1.78 -19.31
C ALA A 85 3.14 -2.86 -18.56
N THR A 86 1.88 -2.59 -18.21
CA THR A 86 0.99 -3.56 -17.54
C THR A 86 0.74 -4.79 -18.43
N ASP A 87 0.48 -4.60 -19.73
CA ASP A 87 0.32 -5.70 -20.68
C ASP A 87 1.61 -6.55 -20.76
N ALA A 88 2.79 -5.92 -20.74
CA ALA A 88 4.07 -6.63 -20.72
C ALA A 88 4.22 -7.49 -19.45
N VAL A 89 3.83 -6.97 -18.28
CA VAL A 89 3.82 -7.72 -17.01
C VAL A 89 2.90 -8.94 -17.12
N PHE A 90 1.66 -8.77 -17.57
CA PHE A 90 0.72 -9.89 -17.68
C PHE A 90 1.15 -10.95 -18.69
N HIS A 91 1.75 -10.55 -19.82
CA HIS A 91 2.32 -11.49 -20.78
C HIS A 91 3.54 -12.24 -20.23
N ASP A 92 4.38 -11.59 -19.42
CA ASP A 92 5.57 -12.22 -18.83
C ASP A 92 5.19 -13.26 -17.75
N ILE A 93 4.29 -12.90 -16.84
CA ILE A 93 3.91 -13.77 -15.72
C ILE A 93 2.87 -14.84 -16.11
N GLY A 94 2.09 -14.60 -17.17
CA GLY A 94 1.11 -15.55 -17.70
C GLY A 94 -0.12 -15.76 -16.81
N GLY A 95 -0.54 -14.73 -16.07
CA GLY A 95 -1.71 -14.79 -15.17
C GLY A 95 -2.19 -13.42 -14.74
N VAL A 96 -3.26 -13.41 -13.93
CA VAL A 96 -3.89 -12.18 -13.43
C VAL A 96 -3.54 -12.00 -11.96
N VAL A 97 -3.01 -10.82 -11.65
CA VAL A 97 -2.71 -10.30 -10.32
C VAL A 97 -3.05 -8.83 -10.35
N THR A 98 -3.65 -8.32 -9.28
CA THR A 98 -4.22 -6.97 -9.21
C THR A 98 -3.21 -5.95 -8.71
N ARG A 99 -2.33 -6.34 -7.78
CA ARG A 99 -1.32 -5.50 -7.11
C ARG A 99 -0.02 -5.41 -7.89
N VAL A 100 -0.11 -5.25 -9.20
CA VAL A 100 1.04 -5.17 -10.13
C VAL A 100 1.38 -3.77 -10.62
N GLY A 101 0.44 -2.83 -10.45
CA GLY A 101 0.58 -1.44 -10.88
C GLY A 101 0.95 -0.47 -9.75
N ASP A 102 0.66 0.79 -10.04
CA ASP A 102 0.80 2.00 -9.23
C ASP A 102 -0.51 2.41 -8.53
N GLU A 103 -1.44 1.47 -8.39
CA GLU A 103 -2.86 1.68 -8.07
C GLU A 103 -3.15 2.63 -6.89
N THR A 104 -2.19 2.81 -5.98
CA THR A 104 -2.29 3.66 -4.79
C THR A 104 -1.47 4.94 -4.87
N VAL A 105 -0.47 4.99 -5.75
CA VAL A 105 0.23 6.25 -6.07
C VAL A 105 -0.68 7.18 -6.86
N GLY A 106 -1.54 6.65 -7.73
CA GLY A 106 -2.54 7.44 -8.45
C GLY A 106 -3.50 8.20 -7.54
N GLU A 107 -3.78 7.68 -6.35
CA GLU A 107 -4.61 8.36 -5.36
C GLU A 107 -3.91 9.59 -4.76
N MET A 108 -2.59 9.50 -4.53
CA MET A 108 -1.80 10.65 -4.12
C MET A 108 -1.74 11.72 -5.22
N TRP A 109 -1.69 11.34 -6.50
CA TRP A 109 -1.81 12.30 -7.60
C TRP A 109 -3.16 13.03 -7.58
N SER A 110 -4.25 12.31 -7.30
CA SER A 110 -5.57 12.93 -7.18
C SER A 110 -5.64 13.94 -6.02
N LEU A 111 -4.99 13.63 -4.89
CA LEU A 111 -4.88 14.58 -3.77
C LEU A 111 -4.00 15.78 -4.12
N PHE A 112 -2.94 15.57 -4.90
CA PHE A 112 -2.07 16.63 -5.38
C PHE A 112 -2.81 17.59 -6.34
N ASP A 113 -3.65 17.07 -7.24
CA ASP A 113 -4.51 17.90 -8.08
C ASP A 113 -5.54 18.70 -7.25
N GLY A 114 -5.99 18.14 -6.14
CA GLY A 114 -6.90 18.79 -5.17
C GLY A 114 -6.22 19.62 -4.09
N GLN A 115 -4.92 19.92 -4.21
CA GLN A 115 -4.12 20.51 -3.12
C GLN A 115 -4.66 21.85 -2.60
N ASP A 116 -5.31 22.66 -3.44
CA ASP A 116 -5.88 23.94 -3.00
C ASP A 116 -6.93 23.74 -1.91
N VAL A 117 -7.79 22.72 -2.05
CA VAL A 117 -8.80 22.36 -1.05
C VAL A 117 -8.16 21.82 0.23
N LEU A 118 -7.08 21.04 0.10
CA LEU A 118 -6.32 20.55 1.26
C LEU A 118 -5.62 21.69 2.01
N ASN A 119 -5.10 22.68 1.27
CA ASN A 119 -4.42 23.84 1.83
C ASN A 119 -5.36 24.78 2.60
N GLU A 120 -6.67 24.78 2.29
CA GLU A 120 -7.68 25.48 3.10
C GLU A 120 -7.89 24.84 4.49
N VAL A 121 -7.44 23.60 4.65
CA VAL A 121 -7.49 22.84 5.90
C VAL A 121 -6.17 22.99 6.65
N ASP A 122 -5.10 22.46 6.07
CA ASP A 122 -3.73 22.62 6.58
C ASP A 122 -2.74 22.55 5.39
N PRO A 123 -1.96 23.61 5.13
CA PRO A 123 -1.00 23.62 4.03
C PRO A 123 0.13 22.58 4.17
N GLN A 124 0.36 22.03 5.36
CA GLN A 124 1.32 20.94 5.55
C GLN A 124 0.96 19.70 4.73
N PHE A 125 -0.33 19.43 4.52
CA PHE A 125 -0.80 18.22 3.84
C PHE A 125 -0.36 18.16 2.37
N SER A 126 -0.47 19.27 1.62
CA SER A 126 -0.04 19.29 0.22
C SER A 126 1.47 19.09 0.07
N GLU A 127 2.27 19.67 0.98
CA GLU A 127 3.71 19.50 1.01
C GLU A 127 4.08 18.05 1.34
N ASN A 128 3.41 17.42 2.31
CA ASN A 128 3.57 16.00 2.60
C ASN A 128 3.23 15.12 1.39
N ILE A 129 2.12 15.39 0.71
CA ILE A 129 1.70 14.65 -0.50
C ILE A 129 2.77 14.74 -1.58
N LYS A 130 3.25 15.96 -1.87
CA LYS A 130 4.32 16.18 -2.86
C LYS A 130 5.59 15.41 -2.48
N ASN A 131 5.99 15.48 -1.21
CA ASN A 131 7.15 14.74 -0.71
C ASN A 131 6.98 13.21 -0.88
N HIS A 132 5.77 12.68 -0.68
CA HIS A 132 5.51 11.26 -0.90
C HIS A 132 5.49 10.86 -2.38
N ILE A 133 4.97 11.70 -3.27
CA ILE A 133 5.06 11.50 -4.73
C ILE A 133 6.52 11.42 -5.16
N ASP A 134 7.36 12.36 -4.72
CA ASP A 134 8.79 12.36 -5.00
C ASP A 134 9.49 11.11 -4.44
N LYS A 135 9.16 10.71 -3.20
CA LYS A 135 9.72 9.51 -2.56
C LYS A 135 9.37 8.25 -3.33
N VAL A 136 8.11 8.08 -3.78
CA VAL A 136 7.73 6.85 -4.51
C VAL A 136 8.43 6.79 -5.86
N ILE A 137 8.46 7.88 -6.62
CA ILE A 137 9.15 7.93 -7.93
C ILE A 137 10.64 7.60 -7.75
N LYS A 138 11.30 8.19 -6.75
CA LYS A 138 12.75 8.04 -6.55
C LYS A 138 13.16 6.67 -5.98
N HIS A 139 12.33 6.08 -5.13
CA HIS A 139 12.69 4.88 -4.37
C HIS A 139 11.96 3.60 -4.81
N ASP A 140 10.97 3.72 -5.69
CA ASP A 140 10.22 2.61 -6.28
C ASP A 140 9.69 1.57 -5.25
N PRO A 141 9.09 1.99 -4.12
CA PRO A 141 8.57 1.07 -3.11
C PRO A 141 7.33 0.33 -3.63
N PHE A 142 7.10 -0.89 -3.14
CA PHE A 142 5.82 -1.53 -3.35
C PHE A 142 4.79 -0.88 -2.42
N HIS A 143 3.92 -0.07 -3.01
CA HIS A 143 2.89 0.72 -2.35
C HIS A 143 1.52 0.04 -2.50
N VAL A 144 0.80 -0.15 -1.40
CA VAL A 144 -0.58 -0.69 -1.36
C VAL A 144 -1.55 0.29 -0.69
N SER A 145 -2.83 -0.04 -0.65
CA SER A 145 -3.82 0.76 0.08
C SER A 145 -3.84 0.35 1.54
N ALA A 146 -4.72 0.91 2.36
CA ALA A 146 -5.19 0.30 3.60
C ALA A 146 -6.50 1.00 4.02
N ASN A 147 -7.55 0.72 3.25
CA ASN A 147 -8.75 1.56 3.30
C ASN A 147 -9.82 0.94 4.18
N THR A 148 -10.03 -0.36 4.02
CA THR A 148 -11.22 -1.05 4.54
C THR A 148 -11.08 -1.33 6.03
N ASP A 149 -11.88 -0.64 6.83
CA ASP A 149 -11.99 -0.92 8.27
C ASP A 149 -12.73 -2.23 8.53
N PRO A 150 -12.41 -2.93 9.62
CA PRO A 150 -13.29 -3.94 10.21
C PRO A 150 -14.71 -3.42 10.36
N LYS A 151 -15.69 -4.27 10.07
CA LYS A 151 -17.10 -3.86 10.08
C LYS A 151 -17.72 -3.82 11.48
N GLY A 152 -17.08 -4.45 12.46
CA GLY A 152 -17.58 -4.54 13.83
C GLY A 152 -19.04 -5.01 13.89
N ASP A 153 -19.78 -4.47 14.85
CA ASP A 153 -21.22 -4.64 14.97
C ASP A 153 -21.93 -3.60 14.08
N ARG A 154 -22.44 -4.04 12.93
CA ARG A 154 -23.16 -3.17 11.98
C ARG A 154 -24.52 -2.69 12.48
N SER A 155 -25.01 -3.18 13.63
CA SER A 155 -26.23 -2.65 14.27
C SER A 155 -25.97 -1.39 15.11
N LYS A 156 -24.70 -1.08 15.37
CA LYS A 156 -24.26 0.07 16.15
C LYS A 156 -23.56 1.10 15.27
N ARG A 157 -23.58 2.37 15.69
CA ARG A 157 -22.73 3.39 15.08
C ARG A 157 -21.28 3.20 15.53
N PRO A 158 -20.27 3.72 14.79
CA PRO A 158 -18.88 3.61 15.19
C PRO A 158 -18.58 4.03 16.63
N GLN A 159 -19.18 5.15 17.09
CA GLN A 159 -18.99 5.69 18.44
C GLN A 159 -19.70 4.89 19.55
N ASP A 160 -20.59 3.95 19.19
CA ASP A 160 -21.37 3.16 20.15
C ASP A 160 -20.80 1.74 20.35
N GLN A 161 -19.61 1.45 19.82
CA GLN A 161 -18.91 0.18 19.93
C GLN A 161 -17.43 0.37 20.30
N ASP A 162 -16.68 -0.73 20.33
CA ASP A 162 -15.24 -0.69 20.56
C ASP A 162 -14.58 0.29 19.55
N PRO A 163 -13.92 1.37 20.02
CA PRO A 163 -13.35 2.38 19.14
C PRO A 163 -12.23 1.81 18.24
N ASP A 164 -11.55 0.75 18.69
CA ASP A 164 -10.46 0.11 17.96
C ASP A 164 -10.97 -0.75 16.77
N MET A 165 -12.30 -0.87 16.60
CA MET A 165 -12.88 -1.51 15.41
C MET A 165 -12.58 -0.75 14.12
N LEU A 166 -12.48 0.58 14.20
CA LEU A 166 -12.00 1.41 13.10
C LEU A 166 -10.62 1.94 13.46
N LEU A 167 -9.82 2.25 12.46
CA LEU A 167 -8.57 2.96 12.74
C LEU A 167 -8.84 4.41 13.17
N HIS A 168 -8.25 4.83 14.27
CA HIS A 168 -8.37 6.19 14.80
C HIS A 168 -7.10 6.68 15.48
N VAL A 169 -7.02 7.99 15.69
CA VAL A 169 -5.96 8.61 16.49
C VAL A 169 -6.28 8.47 17.98
N VAL A 170 -5.33 7.94 18.75
CA VAL A 170 -5.43 7.81 20.21
C VAL A 170 -4.65 8.90 20.96
N LYS A 171 -3.66 9.52 20.32
CA LYS A 171 -2.80 10.54 20.92
C LYS A 171 -2.08 11.38 19.88
N GLU A 172 -1.91 12.67 20.16
CA GLU A 172 -0.96 13.54 19.46
C GLU A 172 0.33 13.71 20.25
N THR A 173 1.44 13.85 19.55
CA THR A 173 2.77 14.10 20.11
C THR A 173 3.53 15.10 19.24
N ASP A 174 4.60 15.67 19.78
CA ASP A 174 5.49 16.55 19.00
C ASP A 174 6.09 15.85 17.76
N LYS A 175 6.13 14.51 17.74
CA LYS A 175 6.69 13.71 16.64
C LYS A 175 5.66 13.30 15.59
N GLY A 176 4.37 13.35 15.91
CA GLY A 176 3.32 12.79 15.06
C GLY A 176 2.09 12.34 15.85
N ILE A 177 1.22 11.60 15.17
CA ILE A 177 0.02 10.98 15.75
C ILE A 177 0.28 9.52 16.10
N VAL A 178 -0.31 9.04 17.19
CA VAL A 178 -0.36 7.61 17.52
C VAL A 178 -1.73 7.09 17.12
N VAL A 179 -1.75 6.05 16.29
CA VAL A 179 -2.98 5.43 15.78
C VAL A 179 -3.20 4.04 16.38
N ARG A 180 -4.47 3.67 16.50
CA ARG A 180 -4.89 2.34 16.92
C ARG A 180 -6.10 1.87 16.11
N GLY A 181 -6.19 0.56 15.89
CA GLY A 181 -7.31 -0.10 15.22
C GLY A 181 -6.82 -1.09 14.18
N ALA A 182 -7.59 -1.32 13.11
CA ALA A 182 -7.17 -2.22 12.05
C ALA A 182 -7.72 -1.87 10.66
N LYS A 183 -7.12 -2.45 9.62
CA LYS A 183 -7.52 -2.35 8.20
C LYS A 183 -7.38 -3.70 7.51
N TYR A 184 -8.25 -4.01 6.57
CA TYR A 184 -8.03 -5.08 5.61
C TYR A 184 -7.32 -4.53 4.37
N GLU A 185 -6.27 -5.23 3.95
CA GLU A 185 -5.55 -4.89 2.73
C GLU A 185 -4.94 -6.12 2.05
N THR A 186 -5.08 -6.17 0.73
CA THR A 186 -4.40 -7.15 -0.13
C THR A 186 -2.92 -6.81 -0.24
N ALA A 187 -2.05 -7.81 -0.15
CA ALA A 187 -0.59 -7.67 -0.28
C ALA A 187 0.15 -6.92 0.84
N ALA A 188 -0.54 -6.40 1.86
CA ALA A 188 0.09 -5.69 2.99
C ALA A 188 1.25 -6.46 3.65
N ALA A 189 1.12 -7.77 3.83
CA ALA A 189 2.18 -8.59 4.45
C ALA A 189 3.51 -8.59 3.67
N TYR A 190 3.51 -8.25 2.38
CA TYR A 190 4.69 -8.23 1.51
C TYR A 190 4.85 -6.91 0.72
N ALA A 191 4.18 -5.84 1.16
CA ALA A 191 4.38 -4.48 0.66
C ALA A 191 5.37 -3.67 1.52
N ASN A 192 5.86 -2.55 1.00
CA ASN A 192 6.75 -1.64 1.73
C ASN A 192 5.96 -0.60 2.53
N GLN A 193 4.90 -0.05 1.95
CA GLN A 193 4.11 0.99 2.59
C GLN A 193 2.66 0.95 2.13
N ALA A 194 1.78 1.55 2.92
CA ALA A 194 0.36 1.65 2.63
C ALA A 194 -0.12 3.10 2.72
N PHE A 195 -0.91 3.57 1.75
CA PHE A 195 -1.74 4.74 1.95
C PHE A 195 -2.97 4.32 2.77
N THR A 196 -2.90 4.60 4.07
CA THR A 196 -3.97 4.30 5.02
C THR A 196 -4.96 5.46 5.04
N LYS A 197 -6.23 5.16 4.79
CA LYS A 197 -7.29 6.16 4.73
C LYS A 197 -8.58 5.65 5.36
N PRO A 198 -9.52 6.53 5.74
CA PRO A 198 -10.77 6.12 6.36
C PRO A 198 -11.74 5.44 5.37
N THR A 199 -12.56 4.51 5.85
CA THR A 199 -13.66 3.93 5.03
C THR A 199 -14.87 4.84 4.94
N ILE A 200 -15.15 5.60 6.00
CA ILE A 200 -16.35 6.42 6.11
C ILE A 200 -16.07 7.78 5.44
N ALA A 201 -17.06 8.37 4.79
CA ALA A 201 -16.89 9.64 4.07
C ALA A 201 -17.50 10.85 4.80
N ASN A 202 -18.41 10.61 5.75
CA ASN A 202 -19.14 11.67 6.43
C ASN A 202 -18.55 11.97 7.82
N TRP A 203 -17.53 12.83 7.84
CA TRP A 203 -16.77 13.17 9.03
C TRP A 203 -17.32 14.37 9.81
N GLY A 204 -18.46 14.96 9.41
CA GLY A 204 -19.00 16.21 9.96
C GLY A 204 -19.41 16.21 11.44
N ASP A 205 -19.21 15.10 12.15
CA ASP A 205 -19.48 14.96 13.59
C ASP A 205 -18.15 15.01 14.34
N GLU A 206 -18.02 15.93 15.30
CA GLU A 206 -16.85 16.07 16.17
C GLU A 206 -16.46 14.73 16.81
N LYS A 207 -17.45 13.89 17.15
CA LYS A 207 -17.22 12.54 17.75
C LYS A 207 -16.57 11.55 16.81
N LEU A 208 -16.59 11.81 15.50
CA LEU A 208 -15.97 10.97 14.48
C LEU A 208 -14.65 11.57 13.95
N SER A 209 -14.24 12.74 14.44
CA SER A 209 -13.05 13.44 13.95
C SER A 209 -11.76 12.62 14.09
N ASP A 210 -11.64 11.80 15.13
CA ASP A 210 -10.48 10.94 15.40
C ASP A 210 -10.25 9.84 14.35
N TYR A 211 -11.30 9.49 13.62
CA TYR A 211 -11.29 8.52 12.54
C TYR A 211 -11.08 9.18 11.17
N ALA A 212 -11.18 10.52 11.10
CA ALA A 212 -10.96 11.31 9.90
C ALA A 212 -9.46 11.56 9.69
N VAL A 213 -8.72 10.49 9.36
CA VAL A 213 -7.27 10.51 9.29
C VAL A 213 -6.74 9.70 8.10
N GLY A 214 -5.85 10.31 7.32
CA GLY A 214 -5.19 9.67 6.19
C GLY A 214 -3.69 9.93 6.20
N PHE A 215 -2.90 8.90 5.97
CA PHE A 215 -1.45 8.94 6.09
C PHE A 215 -0.77 7.83 5.31
N ILE A 216 0.52 8.01 5.03
CA ILE A 216 1.38 6.93 4.55
C ILE A 216 1.98 6.18 5.75
N CYS A 217 1.78 4.87 5.79
CA CYS A 217 2.35 4.00 6.80
C CYS A 217 3.47 3.15 6.21
N ASP A 218 4.68 3.23 6.78
CA ASP A 218 5.71 2.23 6.51
C ASP A 218 5.30 0.92 7.19
N LEU A 219 5.17 -0.16 6.41
CA LEU A 219 4.68 -1.44 6.91
C LEU A 219 5.71 -2.21 7.74
N SER A 220 6.92 -1.67 7.88
CA SER A 220 7.93 -2.09 8.85
C SER A 220 7.80 -1.41 10.22
N SER A 221 6.86 -0.47 10.37
CA SER A 221 6.71 0.33 11.62
C SER A 221 6.44 -0.55 12.85
N PRO A 222 7.08 -0.26 14.00
CA PRO A 222 6.78 -0.96 15.25
C PRO A 222 5.30 -0.85 15.64
N GLY A 223 4.75 -1.95 16.19
CA GLY A 223 3.34 -2.03 16.60
C GLY A 223 2.40 -2.56 15.52
N LEU A 224 2.86 -2.72 14.27
CA LEU A 224 2.09 -3.38 13.22
C LEU A 224 2.10 -4.90 13.36
N LYS A 225 0.93 -5.51 13.17
CA LYS A 225 0.75 -6.97 13.07
C LYS A 225 -0.12 -7.29 11.86
N PHE A 226 0.24 -8.32 11.11
CA PHE A 226 -0.50 -8.75 9.92
C PHE A 226 -1.11 -10.11 10.18
N ILE A 227 -2.44 -10.20 10.19
CA ILE A 227 -3.17 -11.46 10.30
C ILE A 227 -3.72 -11.79 8.92
N SER A 228 -3.02 -12.67 8.22
CA SER A 228 -3.34 -13.04 6.84
C SER A 228 -4.38 -14.15 6.78
N ARG A 229 -5.26 -14.09 5.77
CA ARG A 229 -6.10 -15.24 5.41
C ARG A 229 -5.21 -16.43 5.02
N THR A 230 -5.78 -17.62 5.06
CA THR A 230 -5.12 -18.81 4.53
C THR A 230 -4.80 -18.60 3.04
N GLY A 231 -3.58 -18.94 2.64
CA GLY A 231 -3.16 -18.91 1.24
C GLY A 231 -3.56 -20.20 0.52
N PHE A 232 -3.64 -20.16 -0.80
CA PHE A 232 -3.97 -21.31 -1.64
C PHE A 232 -2.74 -22.05 -2.17
N ALA A 233 -1.59 -21.38 -2.26
CA ALA A 233 -0.37 -22.00 -2.77
C ALA A 233 0.10 -23.16 -1.89
N GLY A 234 0.44 -24.28 -2.52
CA GLY A 234 0.87 -25.52 -1.89
C GLY A 234 -0.25 -26.36 -1.27
N ARG A 235 -1.53 -25.95 -1.36
CA ARG A 235 -2.65 -26.72 -0.77
C ARG A 235 -3.18 -27.84 -1.66
N ALA A 236 -2.95 -27.76 -2.96
CA ALA A 236 -3.35 -28.74 -3.95
C ALA A 236 -2.29 -28.83 -5.06
N PRO A 237 -2.23 -29.94 -5.82
CA PRO A 237 -1.24 -30.13 -6.88
C PRO A 237 -1.23 -28.96 -7.87
N ALA A 238 -0.03 -28.52 -8.25
CA ALA A 238 0.14 -27.37 -9.14
C ALA A 238 -0.38 -27.64 -10.57
N GLU A 239 -0.44 -28.91 -10.98
CA GLU A 239 -1.02 -29.34 -12.25
C GLU A 239 -2.55 -29.16 -12.31
N ASP A 240 -3.24 -29.42 -11.20
CA ASP A 240 -4.69 -29.28 -11.10
C ASP A 240 -5.11 -27.84 -10.75
N TYR A 241 -4.29 -27.13 -9.96
CA TYR A 241 -4.58 -25.78 -9.47
C TYR A 241 -3.44 -24.80 -9.84
N PRO A 242 -3.16 -24.60 -11.14
CA PRO A 242 -2.01 -23.82 -11.58
C PRO A 242 -2.11 -22.33 -11.20
N LEU A 243 -3.33 -21.77 -11.16
CA LEU A 243 -3.54 -20.37 -10.81
C LEU A 243 -3.40 -20.14 -9.30
N ALA A 244 -4.07 -20.96 -8.49
CA ALA A 244 -4.07 -20.83 -7.04
C ALA A 244 -2.66 -21.02 -6.44
N ASN A 245 -1.81 -21.82 -7.10
CA ASN A 245 -0.41 -22.01 -6.70
C ASN A 245 0.53 -20.86 -7.09
N LYS A 246 0.11 -19.96 -7.98
CA LYS A 246 0.98 -18.92 -8.56
C LYS A 246 0.53 -17.48 -8.31
N PHE A 247 -0.78 -17.24 -8.29
CA PHE A 247 -1.37 -15.88 -8.38
C PHE A 247 -2.31 -15.54 -7.21
N ASP A 248 -2.20 -16.26 -6.08
CA ASP A 248 -2.98 -15.98 -4.87
C ASP A 248 -2.47 -14.73 -4.10
N GLU A 249 -3.10 -13.57 -4.32
CA GLU A 249 -2.79 -12.33 -3.60
C GLU A 249 -3.37 -12.34 -2.19
N ILE A 250 -2.51 -12.42 -1.18
CA ILE A 250 -2.95 -12.66 0.19
C ILE A 250 -3.48 -11.38 0.84
N ASP A 251 -4.73 -11.44 1.28
CA ASP A 251 -5.37 -10.41 2.09
C ASP A 251 -4.99 -10.53 3.56
N SER A 252 -4.72 -9.40 4.19
CA SER A 252 -4.32 -9.33 5.60
C SER A 252 -5.14 -8.30 6.36
N LEU A 253 -5.53 -8.65 7.58
CA LEU A 253 -5.90 -7.67 8.59
C LEU A 253 -4.59 -7.07 9.13
N VAL A 254 -4.36 -5.79 8.83
CA VAL A 254 -3.29 -4.96 9.38
C VAL A 254 -3.79 -4.37 10.69
N VAL A 255 -3.25 -4.83 11.80
CA VAL A 255 -3.55 -4.33 13.14
C VAL A 255 -2.51 -3.27 13.51
N PHE A 256 -2.99 -2.11 13.92
CA PHE A 256 -2.21 -0.98 14.39
C PHE A 256 -2.29 -0.95 15.91
N ASP A 257 -1.25 -1.43 16.59
CA ASP A 257 -1.15 -1.41 18.05
C ASP A 257 -0.27 -0.23 18.48
N ASN A 258 -0.89 0.93 18.64
CA ASN A 258 -0.22 2.18 19.05
C ASN A 258 0.95 2.57 18.15
N VAL A 259 0.69 2.61 16.84
CA VAL A 259 1.70 2.92 15.84
C VAL A 259 1.88 4.44 15.75
N LEU A 260 3.13 4.91 15.85
CA LEU A 260 3.45 6.32 15.62
C LEU A 260 3.53 6.59 14.11
N ILE A 261 2.75 7.55 13.65
CA ILE A 261 2.80 8.09 12.30
C ILE A 261 3.41 9.50 12.37
N PRO A 262 4.61 9.70 11.82
CA PRO A 262 5.26 11.01 11.78
C PRO A 262 4.40 12.07 11.09
N TRP A 263 4.49 13.33 11.53
CA TRP A 263 3.71 14.43 10.95
C TRP A 263 3.95 14.60 9.44
N GLU A 264 5.16 14.33 8.95
CA GLU A 264 5.50 14.36 7.52
C GLU A 264 4.79 13.30 6.67
N ASN A 265 4.19 12.29 7.32
CA ASN A 265 3.45 11.23 6.65
C ASN A 265 1.93 11.40 6.71
N VAL A 266 1.42 12.42 7.41
CA VAL A 266 -0.02 12.71 7.53
C VAL A 266 -0.48 13.52 6.32
N LEU A 267 -1.47 13.02 5.59
CA LEU A 267 -1.99 13.64 4.36
C LEU A 267 -3.34 14.33 4.56
N PHE A 268 -4.07 13.97 5.61
CA PHE A 268 -5.18 14.76 6.15
C PHE A 268 -5.52 14.27 7.56
N TYR A 269 -5.99 15.16 8.41
CA TYR A 269 -6.31 14.84 9.80
C TYR A 269 -7.32 15.83 10.39
N ARG A 270 -8.34 15.31 11.10
CA ARG A 270 -9.23 16.03 12.03
C ARG A 270 -9.69 17.42 11.56
N HIS A 271 -10.34 17.53 10.40
CA HIS A 271 -10.97 18.79 10.02
C HIS A 271 -12.24 18.58 9.20
N THR A 272 -13.36 18.56 9.89
CA THR A 272 -14.65 18.87 9.26
C THR A 272 -15.11 20.22 9.76
N LYS A 273 -15.11 21.21 8.88
CA LYS A 273 -15.94 22.39 9.09
C LYS A 273 -17.39 21.89 9.04
N ALA A 274 -18.04 21.85 10.20
CA ALA A 274 -19.50 21.71 10.30
C ALA A 274 -20.18 22.97 9.76
#